data_AF-A0AA43TSD3-F1
#
_entry.id   AF-A0AA43TSD3-F1
#
_cell.length_a   1.000
_cell.length_b   1.000
_cell.length_c   1.000
_cell.angle_alpha   90.00
_cell.angle_beta   90.00
_cell.angle_gamma   90.00
#
_symmetry.space_group_name_H-M   'P 1'
#
loop_
_entity.id
_entity.type
_entity.pdbx_description
1 polymer ?
#
loop_
_entity_poly.entity_id
_entity_poly.type
_entity_poly.pdbx_seq_one_letter_code
_entity_poly.pdbx_strand_id
1 'polypeptide(L)'
;MNSKITMEGFKNAQYAVGVIAEVTTSLKKLDFGTLKQCPIKSKKVSDFIGFLSNLADEYEKVVSQAKIQHEARPQHLINAASHRVCAIPGAIDLEQKRAQSQINQHDTKTSELQNQGFNERQILEILPYPQAELDEHEVNINNLKAEQKNLEQFLSDQLLCDTSLLEGAKLEPYLQHQPCSPVEQANQTI
;
A
#
# COMPACT_ATOMS: atom_id res chain seq x y z
N MET A 1 8.32 -0.84 23.16
CA MET A 1 8.41 -0.38 21.76
C MET A 1 7.50 -1.27 20.94
N ASN A 2 6.34 -0.79 20.48
CA ASN A 2 5.50 -1.52 19.53
C ASN A 2 6.05 -1.27 18.13
N SER A 3 7.02 -2.06 17.71
CA SER A 3 7.44 -2.08 16.31
C SER A 3 6.30 -2.63 15.44
N LYS A 4 6.03 -1.96 14.33
CA LYS A 4 5.14 -2.45 13.27
C LYS A 4 5.64 -3.81 12.78
N ILE A 5 4.77 -4.81 12.63
CA ILE A 5 5.17 -6.14 12.18
C ILE A 5 5.08 -6.19 10.65
N THR A 6 6.21 -6.47 10.00
CA THR A 6 6.24 -6.63 8.54
C THR A 6 5.62 -7.96 8.14
N MET A 7 5.19 -8.09 6.87
CA MET A 7 4.71 -9.36 6.33
C MET A 7 5.75 -10.48 6.41
N GLU A 8 7.02 -10.15 6.23
CA GLU A 8 8.12 -11.09 6.41
C GLU A 8 8.22 -11.55 7.88
N GLY A 9 8.16 -10.61 8.83
CA GLY A 9 8.17 -10.92 10.26
C GLY A 9 6.99 -11.83 10.67
N PHE A 10 5.80 -11.57 10.12
CA PHE A 10 4.62 -12.41 10.34
C PHE A 10 4.81 -13.84 9.80
N LYS A 11 5.26 -13.99 8.55
CA LYS A 11 5.51 -15.31 7.94
C LYS A 11 6.57 -16.10 8.70
N ASN A 12 7.67 -15.44 9.08
CA ASN A 12 8.74 -16.06 9.84
C ASN A 12 8.25 -16.51 11.22
N ALA A 13 7.44 -15.69 11.89
CA ALA A 13 6.85 -16.06 13.18
C ALA A 13 5.89 -17.25 13.06
N GLN A 14 5.01 -17.28 12.05
CA GLN A 14 4.14 -18.43 11.81
C GLN A 14 4.92 -19.72 11.56
N TYR A 15 5.96 -19.64 10.73
CA TYR A 15 6.83 -20.78 10.45
C TYR A 15 7.52 -21.27 11.72
N ALA A 16 8.08 -20.35 12.53
CA ALA A 16 8.75 -20.68 13.77
C ALA A 16 7.80 -21.36 14.77
N VAL A 17 6.56 -20.87 14.94
CA VAL A 17 5.54 -21.53 15.79
C VAL A 17 5.30 -22.96 15.34
N GLY A 18 5.13 -23.19 14.03
CA GLY A 18 4.93 -24.53 13.47
C GLY A 18 6.09 -25.47 13.77
N VAL A 19 7.32 -25.05 13.48
CA VAL A 19 8.54 -25.85 13.72
C VAL A 19 8.70 -26.15 15.21
N ILE A 20 8.53 -25.16 16.08
CA ILE A 20 8.66 -25.34 17.53
C ILE A 20 7.60 -26.31 18.07
N ALA A 21 6.36 -26.24 17.56
CA ALA A 21 5.30 -27.17 17.94
C ALA A 21 5.63 -28.63 17.56
N GLU A 22 6.21 -28.85 16.38
CA GLU A 22 6.64 -30.18 15.93
C GLU A 22 7.79 -30.74 16.77
N VAL A 23 8.82 -29.92 17.04
CA VAL A 23 9.96 -30.30 17.88
C VAL A 23 9.50 -30.60 19.31
N THR A 24 8.65 -29.74 19.87
CA THR A 24 8.10 -29.92 21.22
C THR A 24 7.27 -31.19 21.33
N THR A 25 6.42 -31.45 20.34
CA THR A 25 5.65 -32.71 20.25
C THR A 25 6.57 -33.93 20.19
N SER A 26 7.65 -33.84 19.41
CA SER A 26 8.61 -34.95 19.27
C SER A 26 9.39 -35.19 20.55
N LEU A 27 9.82 -34.13 21.25
CA LEU A 27 10.50 -34.24 22.54
C LEU A 27 9.58 -34.79 23.64
N LYS A 28 8.29 -34.44 23.61
CA LYS A 28 7.28 -35.00 24.53
C LYS A 28 7.03 -36.49 24.32
N LYS A 29 7.35 -37.04 23.15
CA LYS A 29 7.26 -38.49 22.85
C LYS A 29 8.46 -39.30 23.35
N LEU A 30 9.52 -38.66 23.82
CA LEU A 30 10.63 -39.39 24.44
C LEU A 30 10.11 -40.18 25.64
N ASP A 31 10.60 -41.42 25.81
CA ASP A 31 10.19 -42.26 26.93
C ASP A 31 10.73 -41.68 28.25
N PHE A 32 9.88 -40.90 28.92
CA PHE A 32 10.15 -40.36 30.23
C PHE A 32 10.27 -41.45 31.31
N GLY A 33 9.79 -42.68 31.07
CA GLY A 33 9.98 -43.81 31.98
C GLY A 33 11.46 -44.20 32.11
N THR A 34 12.16 -44.35 30.98
CA THR A 34 13.60 -44.62 30.96
C THR A 34 14.43 -43.38 31.36
N LEU A 35 14.01 -42.17 30.94
CA LEU A 35 14.69 -40.92 31.30
C LEU A 35 14.60 -40.58 32.81
N LYS A 36 13.51 -40.95 33.50
CA LYS A 36 13.34 -40.74 34.95
C LYS A 36 14.36 -41.50 35.80
N GLN A 37 14.98 -42.55 35.26
CA GLN A 37 16.09 -43.26 35.91
C GLN A 37 17.36 -42.40 35.97
N CYS A 38 17.42 -41.30 35.22
CA CYS A 38 18.46 -40.29 35.30
C CYS A 38 17.85 -38.89 35.51
N PRO A 39 17.54 -38.50 36.76
CA PRO A 39 16.81 -37.26 37.09
C PRO A 39 17.43 -36.00 36.49
N ILE A 40 18.76 -35.93 36.40
CA ILE A 40 19.50 -34.79 35.83
C ILE A 40 19.19 -34.66 34.32
N LYS A 41 19.16 -35.76 33.56
CA LYS A 41 18.84 -35.75 32.13
C LYS A 41 17.37 -35.44 31.89
N SER A 42 16.48 -36.04 32.70
CA SER A 42 15.04 -35.73 32.65
C SER A 42 14.76 -34.25 32.89
N LYS A 43 15.45 -33.63 33.86
CA LYS A 43 15.32 -32.20 34.14
C LYS A 43 15.75 -31.35 32.94
N LYS A 44 16.92 -31.63 32.34
CA LYS A 44 17.40 -30.89 31.16
C LYS A 44 16.42 -30.94 29.98
N VAL A 45 15.80 -32.09 29.72
CA VAL A 45 14.79 -32.23 28.66
C VAL A 45 13.54 -31.42 28.99
N SER A 46 13.08 -31.45 30.24
CA SER A 46 11.93 -30.64 30.68
C SER A 46 12.21 -29.14 30.59
N ASP A 47 13.38 -28.69 31.03
CA ASP A 47 13.80 -27.28 30.97
C ASP A 47 13.88 -26.80 29.50
N PHE A 48 14.39 -27.66 28.60
CA PHE A 48 14.45 -27.35 27.17
C PHE A 48 13.06 -27.28 26.51
N ILE A 49 12.14 -28.20 26.87
CA ILE A 49 10.74 -28.12 26.44
C ILE A 49 10.11 -26.80 26.92
N GLY A 50 10.34 -26.42 28.19
CA GLY A 50 9.85 -25.15 28.74
C GLY A 50 10.41 -23.94 28.00
N PHE A 51 11.71 -23.95 27.68
CA PHE A 51 12.32 -22.91 26.85
C PHE A 51 11.67 -22.81 25.47
N LEU A 52 11.46 -23.94 24.78
CA LEU A 52 10.79 -23.97 23.48
C LEU A 52 9.35 -23.45 23.57
N SER A 53 8.61 -23.80 24.62
CA SER A 53 7.26 -23.26 24.84
C SER A 53 7.27 -21.75 25.04
N ASN A 54 8.17 -21.20 25.86
CA ASN A 54 8.29 -19.75 26.03
C ASN A 54 8.64 -19.05 24.71
N LEU A 55 9.53 -19.65 23.91
CA LEU A 55 9.90 -19.13 22.60
C LEU A 55 8.71 -19.16 21.62
N ALA A 56 7.90 -20.22 21.65
CA ALA A 56 6.66 -20.29 20.87
C ALA A 56 5.70 -19.17 21.25
N ASP A 57 5.49 -18.92 22.54
CA ASP A 57 4.62 -17.85 23.05
C ASP A 57 5.07 -16.46 22.57
N GLU A 58 6.38 -16.22 22.47
CA GLU A 58 6.93 -14.98 21.91
C GLU A 58 6.59 -14.81 20.42
N TYR A 59 6.74 -15.86 19.61
CA TYR A 59 6.34 -15.80 18.20
C TYR A 59 4.82 -15.72 18.03
N GLU A 60 4.02 -16.36 18.88
CA GLU A 60 2.57 -16.23 18.87
C GLU A 60 2.10 -14.80 19.18
N LYS A 61 2.82 -14.07 20.06
CA LYS A 61 2.56 -12.64 20.28
C LYS A 61 2.78 -11.82 19.01
N VAL A 62 3.85 -12.10 18.27
CA VAL A 62 4.12 -11.44 16.97
C VAL A 62 3.01 -11.74 15.96
N VAL A 63 2.58 -13.00 15.86
CA VAL A 63 1.48 -13.42 14.98
C VAL A 63 0.17 -12.72 15.37
N SER A 64 -0.13 -12.65 16.67
CA SER A 64 -1.34 -12.02 17.18
C SER A 64 -1.33 -10.51 16.93
N GLN A 65 -0.20 -9.84 17.16
CA GLN A 65 -0.04 -8.42 16.88
C GLN A 65 -0.18 -8.11 15.39
N ALA A 66 0.35 -8.95 14.51
CA ALA A 66 0.18 -8.81 13.06
C ALA A 66 -1.29 -8.97 12.63
N LYS A 67 -2.03 -9.92 13.22
CA LYS A 67 -3.47 -10.05 12.97
C LYS A 67 -4.24 -8.80 13.38
N ILE A 68 -3.95 -8.27 14.58
CA ILE A 68 -4.55 -7.01 15.05
C ILE A 68 -4.22 -5.86 14.08
N GLN A 69 -2.97 -5.76 13.60
CA GLN A 69 -2.58 -4.74 12.61
C GLN A 69 -3.37 -4.89 11.30
N HIS A 70 -3.52 -6.11 10.79
CA HIS A 70 -4.29 -6.38 9.59
C HIS A 70 -5.78 -6.01 9.76
N GLU A 71 -6.38 -6.34 10.90
CA GLU A 71 -7.79 -6.03 11.20
C GLU A 71 -8.02 -4.53 11.37
N ALA A 72 -7.06 -3.80 11.92
CA ALA A 72 -7.12 -2.36 12.15
C ALA A 72 -6.80 -1.50 10.90
N ARG A 73 -6.61 -2.12 9.72
CA ARG A 73 -6.27 -1.38 8.50
C ARG A 73 -7.37 -0.39 8.10
N PRO A 74 -7.02 0.80 7.60
CA PRO A 74 -8.00 1.82 7.22
C PRO A 74 -8.69 1.44 5.90
N GLN A 75 -9.74 0.62 5.99
CA GLN A 75 -10.43 0.06 4.82
C GLN A 75 -10.98 1.15 3.88
N HIS A 76 -11.42 2.28 4.43
CA HIS A 76 -11.87 3.43 3.63
C HIS A 76 -10.73 4.01 2.78
N LEU A 77 -9.51 4.12 3.31
CA LEU A 77 -8.35 4.57 2.55
C LEU A 77 -7.90 3.53 1.52
N ILE A 78 -7.93 2.24 1.87
CA ILE A 78 -7.62 1.16 0.92
C ILE A 78 -8.58 1.19 -0.27
N ASN A 79 -9.87 1.33 -0.01
CA ASN A 79 -10.88 1.43 -1.06
C ASN A 79 -10.69 2.70 -1.89
N ALA A 80 -10.44 3.85 -1.27
CA ALA A 80 -10.20 5.11 -1.97
C ALA A 80 -8.96 5.04 -2.86
N ALA A 81 -7.83 4.54 -2.33
CA ALA A 81 -6.59 4.34 -3.07
C ALA A 81 -6.78 3.38 -4.25
N SER A 82 -7.51 2.28 -4.06
CA SER A 82 -7.81 1.32 -5.13
C SER A 82 -8.60 1.96 -6.28
N HIS A 83 -9.65 2.74 -5.95
CA HIS A 83 -10.41 3.47 -6.98
C HIS A 83 -9.55 4.51 -7.70
N ARG A 84 -8.71 5.24 -6.96
CA ARG A 84 -7.83 6.26 -7.54
C ARG A 84 -6.82 5.64 -8.49
N VAL A 85 -6.18 4.53 -8.14
CA VAL A 85 -5.25 3.79 -9.03
C VAL A 85 -5.94 3.41 -10.33
N CYS A 86 -7.16 2.88 -10.28
CA CYS A 86 -7.93 2.55 -11.49
C CYS A 86 -8.28 3.77 -12.36
N ALA A 87 -8.41 4.96 -11.75
CA ALA A 87 -8.78 6.19 -12.46
C ALA A 87 -7.58 6.94 -13.08
N ILE A 88 -6.37 6.77 -12.54
CA ILE A 88 -5.17 7.49 -13.01
C ILE A 88 -4.87 7.27 -14.50
N PRO A 89 -4.93 6.04 -15.06
CA PRO A 89 -4.70 5.83 -16.49
C PRO A 89 -5.61 6.69 -17.37
N GLY A 90 -6.90 6.80 -17.04
CA GLY A 90 -7.83 7.66 -17.77
C GLY A 90 -7.52 9.15 -17.64
N ALA A 91 -6.97 9.58 -16.49
CA ALA A 91 -6.50 10.95 -16.31
C ALA A 91 -5.24 11.26 -17.14
N ILE A 92 -4.31 10.31 -17.24
CA ILE A 92 -3.12 10.42 -18.09
C ILE A 92 -3.55 10.53 -19.57
N ASP A 93 -4.45 9.66 -20.01
CA ASP A 93 -4.99 9.69 -21.38
C ASP A 93 -5.65 11.03 -21.71
N LEU A 94 -6.35 11.64 -20.74
CA LEU A 94 -6.98 12.94 -20.90
C LEU A 94 -5.94 14.06 -21.08
N GLU A 95 -4.87 14.08 -20.27
CA GLU A 95 -3.79 15.06 -20.40
C GLU A 95 -3.05 14.92 -21.73
N GLN A 96 -2.78 13.68 -22.18
CA GLN A 96 -2.19 13.43 -23.49
C GLN A 96 -3.07 13.93 -24.65
N LYS A 97 -4.39 13.70 -24.57
CA LYS A 97 -5.35 14.20 -25.57
C LYS A 97 -5.43 15.73 -25.57
N ARG A 98 -5.33 16.38 -24.40
CA ARG A 98 -5.30 17.84 -24.28
C ARG A 98 -4.06 18.43 -24.94
N ALA A 99 -2.88 17.87 -24.63
CA ALA A 99 -1.62 18.26 -25.28
C ALA A 99 -1.69 18.09 -26.80
N GLN A 100 -2.17 16.94 -27.29
CA GLN A 100 -2.34 16.73 -28.74
C GLN A 100 -3.34 17.70 -29.36
N SER A 101 -4.43 18.01 -28.67
CA SER A 101 -5.41 19.00 -29.14
C SER A 101 -4.80 20.40 -29.26
N GLN A 102 -3.91 20.80 -28.35
CA GLN A 102 -3.22 22.09 -28.43
C GLN A 102 -2.30 22.16 -29.65
N ILE A 103 -1.53 21.10 -29.91
CA ILE A 103 -0.69 20.99 -31.11
C ILE A 103 -1.57 21.11 -32.37
N ASN A 104 -2.64 20.33 -32.47
CA ASN A 104 -3.52 20.35 -33.63
C ASN A 104 -4.17 21.74 -33.86
N GLN A 105 -4.53 22.44 -32.78
CA GLN A 105 -5.08 23.80 -32.86
C GLN A 105 -4.03 24.81 -33.33
N HIS A 106 -2.79 24.70 -32.84
CA HIS A 106 -1.67 25.51 -33.30
C HIS A 106 -1.39 25.27 -34.79
N ASP A 107 -1.32 24.02 -35.22
CA ASP A 107 -1.07 23.64 -36.62
C ASP A 107 -2.18 24.13 -37.56
N THR A 108 -3.43 24.03 -37.13
CA THR A 108 -4.59 24.51 -37.90
C THR A 108 -4.51 26.03 -38.10
N LYS A 109 -4.27 26.79 -37.03
CA LYS A 109 -4.15 28.25 -37.11
C LYS A 109 -2.91 28.69 -37.90
N THR A 110 -1.79 27.97 -37.76
CA THR A 110 -0.58 28.19 -38.55
C THR A 110 -0.90 28.03 -40.04
N SER A 111 -1.59 26.96 -40.41
CA SER A 111 -2.02 26.70 -41.80
C SER A 111 -2.98 27.78 -42.32
N GLU A 112 -3.91 28.25 -41.50
CA GLU A 112 -4.81 29.36 -41.83
C GLU A 112 -4.04 30.66 -42.11
N LEU A 113 -3.04 31.00 -41.29
CA LEU A 113 -2.22 32.19 -41.47
C LEU A 113 -1.31 32.07 -42.70
N GLN A 114 -0.76 30.89 -43.00
CA GLN A 114 -0.01 30.65 -44.22
C GLN A 114 -0.89 30.89 -45.47
N ASN A 115 -2.13 30.40 -45.47
CA ASN A 115 -3.08 30.61 -46.55
C ASN A 115 -3.49 32.09 -46.72
N GLN A 116 -3.36 32.90 -45.67
CA GLN A 116 -3.56 34.35 -45.70
C GLN A 116 -2.32 35.13 -46.19
N GLY A 117 -1.22 34.45 -46.50
CA GLY A 117 0.00 35.05 -47.04
C GLY A 117 1.01 35.51 -45.99
N PHE A 118 0.81 35.18 -44.72
CA PHE A 118 1.81 35.44 -43.68
C PHE A 118 3.02 34.52 -43.86
N ASN A 119 4.22 35.06 -43.70
CA ASN A 119 5.44 34.26 -43.67
C ASN A 119 5.70 33.69 -42.27
N GLU A 120 6.57 32.68 -42.16
CA GLU A 120 6.87 31.97 -40.90
C GLU A 120 7.24 32.89 -39.74
N ARG A 121 8.03 33.94 -40.00
CA ARG A 121 8.45 34.89 -38.95
C ARG A 121 7.27 35.67 -38.38
N GLN A 122 6.37 36.13 -39.26
CA GLN A 122 5.16 36.84 -38.84
C GLN A 122 4.21 35.91 -38.08
N ILE A 123 4.10 34.65 -38.52
CA ILE A 123 3.27 33.66 -37.84
C ILE A 123 3.80 33.39 -36.43
N LEU A 124 5.12 33.23 -36.27
CA LEU A 124 5.72 33.00 -34.96
C LEU A 124 5.50 34.18 -33.99
N GLU A 125 5.48 35.41 -34.51
CA GLU A 125 5.19 36.61 -33.72
C GLU A 125 3.70 36.69 -33.30
N ILE A 126 2.78 36.16 -34.12
CA ILE A 126 1.32 36.18 -33.86
C ILE A 126 0.88 34.98 -33.02
N LEU A 127 1.43 33.80 -33.32
CA LEU A 127 1.05 32.50 -32.81
C LEU A 127 2.31 31.70 -32.44
N PRO A 128 2.97 32.06 -31.32
CA PRO A 128 4.08 31.28 -30.82
C PRO A 128 3.64 29.84 -30.53
N TYR A 129 4.59 28.90 -30.64
CA TYR A 129 4.34 27.50 -30.29
C TYR A 129 4.00 27.38 -28.80
N PRO A 130 2.97 26.61 -28.41
CA PRO A 130 2.47 26.55 -27.03
C PRO A 130 3.35 25.64 -26.14
N GLN A 131 4.66 25.90 -26.10
CA GLN A 131 5.61 25.05 -25.38
C GLN A 131 5.31 25.02 -23.87
N ALA A 132 4.95 26.16 -23.28
CA ALA A 132 4.70 26.25 -21.85
C ALA A 132 3.51 25.39 -21.41
N GLU A 133 2.45 25.37 -22.22
CA GLU A 133 1.26 24.56 -21.97
C GLU A 133 1.54 23.07 -22.16
N LEU A 134 2.35 22.70 -23.14
CA LEU A 134 2.79 21.32 -23.34
C LEU A 134 3.66 20.82 -22.19
N ASP A 135 4.56 21.66 -21.69
CA ASP A 135 5.39 21.37 -20.52
C ASP A 135 4.52 21.17 -19.27
N GLU A 136 3.45 21.97 -19.10
CA GLU A 136 2.49 21.81 -18.00
C GLU A 136 1.76 20.45 -18.07
N HIS A 137 1.31 20.03 -19.26
CA HIS A 137 0.71 18.72 -19.46
C HIS A 137 1.69 17.58 -19.14
N GLU A 138 2.97 17.70 -19.54
CA GLU A 138 4.00 16.72 -19.22
C GLU A 138 4.25 16.61 -17.70
N VAL A 139 4.35 17.75 -17.01
CA VAL A 139 4.47 17.80 -15.55
C VAL A 139 3.27 17.11 -14.88
N ASN A 140 2.05 17.39 -15.34
CA ASN A 140 0.84 16.76 -14.82
C ASN A 140 0.84 15.24 -15.01
N ILE A 141 1.26 14.74 -16.18
CA ILE A 141 1.39 13.31 -16.46
C ILE A 141 2.43 12.67 -15.52
N ASN A 142 3.57 13.31 -15.31
CA ASN A 142 4.62 12.79 -14.42
C ASN A 142 4.15 12.76 -12.96
N ASN A 143 3.41 13.78 -12.51
CA ASN A 143 2.79 13.80 -11.20
C ASN A 143 1.77 12.66 -11.03
N LEU A 144 0.93 12.39 -12.04
CA LEU A 144 -0.03 11.28 -12.02
C LEU A 144 0.68 9.91 -11.93
N LYS A 145 1.79 9.72 -12.66
CA LYS A 145 2.59 8.48 -12.59
C LYS A 145 3.26 8.30 -11.22
N ALA A 146 3.77 9.38 -10.64
CA ALA A 146 4.34 9.36 -9.29
C ALA A 146 3.28 9.02 -8.24
N GLU A 147 2.09 9.64 -8.34
CA GLU A 147 0.93 9.32 -7.50
C GLU A 147 0.55 7.84 -7.62
N GLN A 148 0.43 7.32 -8.85
CA GLN A 148 0.10 5.91 -9.08
C GLN A 148 1.08 4.97 -8.39
N LYS A 149 2.39 5.21 -8.54
CA LYS A 149 3.43 4.40 -7.91
C LYS A 149 3.30 4.40 -6.38
N ASN A 150 3.05 5.56 -5.77
CA ASN A 150 2.89 5.67 -4.32
C ASN A 150 1.64 4.92 -3.84
N LEU A 151 0.52 5.03 -4.57
CA LEU A 151 -0.71 4.30 -4.26
C LEU A 151 -0.55 2.78 -4.42
N GLU A 152 0.13 2.32 -5.47
CA GLU A 152 0.44 0.90 -5.66
C GLU A 152 1.33 0.38 -4.52
N GLN A 153 2.31 1.18 -4.08
CA GLN A 153 3.14 0.84 -2.93
C GLN A 153 2.31 0.75 -1.64
N PHE A 154 1.42 1.71 -1.39
CA PHE A 154 0.48 1.68 -0.27
C PHE A 154 -0.40 0.43 -0.27
N LEU A 155 -0.95 0.06 -1.43
CA LEU A 155 -1.82 -1.11 -1.60
C LEU A 155 -1.05 -2.44 -1.53
N SER A 156 0.24 -2.45 -1.85
CA SER A 156 1.08 -3.64 -1.78
C SER A 156 1.39 -4.08 -0.34
N ASP A 157 1.36 -3.14 0.61
CA ASP A 157 1.58 -3.44 2.02
C ASP A 157 0.31 -4.01 2.66
N GLN A 158 0.24 -5.34 2.67
CA GLN A 158 -0.91 -6.06 3.20
C GLN A 158 -1.08 -5.96 4.72
N LEU A 159 -0.10 -5.46 5.48
CA LEU A 159 -0.16 -5.43 6.95
C LEU A 159 -0.18 -4.02 7.53
N LEU A 160 0.62 -3.10 6.99
CA LEU A 160 0.83 -1.80 7.62
C LEU A 160 0.07 -0.66 6.93
N CYS A 161 -0.16 -0.77 5.61
CA CYS A 161 -0.75 0.30 4.78
C CYS A 161 -0.23 1.68 5.20
N ASP A 162 1.07 1.95 4.95
CA ASP A 162 1.72 3.17 5.42
C ASP A 162 1.06 4.43 4.82
N THR A 163 0.28 5.14 5.65
CA THR A 163 -0.49 6.31 5.23
C THR A 163 0.39 7.48 4.78
N SER A 164 1.69 7.50 5.10
CA SER A 164 2.62 8.50 4.57
C SER A 164 2.78 8.39 3.04
N LEU A 165 2.56 7.20 2.47
CA LEU A 165 2.55 6.97 1.02
C LEU A 165 1.32 7.58 0.32
N LEU A 166 0.34 8.07 1.08
CA LEU A 166 -0.84 8.75 0.53
C LEU A 166 -0.66 10.27 0.49
N GLU A 167 0.48 10.81 0.94
CA GLU A 167 0.72 12.25 0.92
C GLU A 167 0.66 12.79 -0.52
N GLY A 168 -0.18 13.81 -0.73
CA GLY A 168 -0.41 14.42 -2.05
C GLY A 168 -1.33 13.63 -2.99
N ALA A 169 -1.83 12.45 -2.60
CA ALA A 169 -2.79 11.69 -3.40
C ALA A 169 -4.18 12.33 -3.35
N LYS A 170 -4.84 12.42 -4.51
CA LYS A 170 -6.17 13.05 -4.65
C LYS A 170 -7.28 12.04 -4.32
N LEU A 171 -7.44 11.73 -3.04
CA LEU A 171 -8.36 10.70 -2.56
C LEU A 171 -9.75 11.23 -2.20
N GLU A 172 -9.91 12.53 -2.00
CA GLU A 172 -11.16 13.18 -1.56
C GLU A 172 -12.40 12.75 -2.35
N PRO A 173 -12.35 12.62 -3.70
CA PRO A 173 -13.51 12.18 -4.47
C PRO A 173 -13.93 10.72 -4.19
N TYR A 174 -13.03 9.92 -3.64
CA TYR A 174 -13.19 8.49 -3.38
C TYR A 174 -13.39 8.16 -1.89
N LEU A 175 -13.20 9.16 -1.03
CA LEU A 175 -13.57 9.12 0.38
C LEU A 175 -15.09 9.30 0.48
N GLN A 176 -15.85 8.26 0.16
CA GLN A 176 -17.29 8.26 0.43
C GLN A 176 -17.53 8.53 1.92
N HIS A 177 -18.46 9.44 2.22
CA HIS A 177 -19.02 9.59 3.56
C HIS A 177 -19.57 8.23 3.99
N GLN A 178 -18.89 7.54 4.91
CA GLN A 178 -19.54 6.45 5.62
C GLN A 178 -20.74 7.08 6.36
N PRO A 179 -21.99 6.62 6.15
CA PRO A 179 -22.98 6.84 7.18
C PRO A 179 -22.41 6.27 8.48
N CYS A 180 -22.49 7.03 9.57
CA CYS A 180 -22.22 6.51 10.91
C CYS A 180 -22.75 5.08 11.01
N SER A 181 -21.89 4.17 11.42
CA SER A 181 -22.32 2.83 11.80
C SER A 181 -23.49 2.95 12.80
N PRO A 182 -24.57 2.15 12.68
CA PRO A 182 -25.71 2.24 13.59
C PRO A 182 -25.38 1.98 15.08
N VAL A 183 -24.13 1.67 15.41
CA VAL A 183 -23.67 1.40 16.77
C VAL A 183 -23.52 2.68 17.62
N GLU A 184 -23.41 3.87 17.02
CA GLU A 184 -23.25 5.14 17.77
C GLU A 184 -24.57 5.86 18.10
N GLN A 185 -25.72 5.43 17.56
CA GLN A 185 -27.03 6.03 17.90
C GLN A 185 -27.67 5.42 19.16
N ALA A 186 -27.09 4.36 19.74
CA ALA A 186 -27.65 3.72 20.94
C ALA A 186 -27.28 4.42 22.26
N ASN A 187 -26.39 5.42 22.27
CA ASN A 187 -25.92 6.09 23.49
C ASN A 187 -26.36 7.56 23.63
N GLN A 188 -27.38 8.01 22.89
CA GLN A 188 -27.99 9.33 23.06
C GLN A 188 -29.47 9.27 23.43
N THR A 189 -29.92 8.17 24.03
CA THR A 189 -31.25 8.11 24.65
C THR A 189 -31.15 7.43 26.02
N ILE A 190 -30.60 8.17 26.99
CA ILE A 190 -30.92 8.02 28.41
C ILE A 190 -31.15 9.42 28.96
#